data_AF-H6L3T3-F1
#
_entry.id   AF-H6L3T3-F1
#
_cell.length_a   1.000
_cell.length_b   1.000
_cell.length_c   1.000
_cell.angle_alpha   90.00
_cell.angle_beta   90.00
_cell.angle_gamma   90.00
#
_symmetry.space_group_name_H-M   'P 1'
#
loop_
_entity.id
_entity.type
_entity.pdbx_description
1 polymer ?
#
loop_
_entity_poly.entity_id
_entity_poly.type
_entity_poly.pdbx_seq_one_letter_code
_entity_poly.pdbx_strand_id
1 'polypeptide(L)'
;MSNTIVLLLSDHRLPNLKFFQFLTNTKKINPDSNTNYILIGTDKTYKLKYHEHVAMALKITEDKYVHWLVSPESYEKTSLSLKGYLSQIKRSTNFFLNITTGTKMMALAAKDTFEKYVVNTPSHSLETYYIPINSENIHQIYPSLIEQEFKASLSLKEYTTSYGFKINENRSPRHLSLAEANEYWKLIKDNNYSSSNIASPFPKAGDLWEHIVFHKIASNLNLSESAIALNIDIKPIHSRIKGTEDKHELDIIFIKNDRLYIIECKDLSHQEQNASKFPSKKVRDYIYKSNSINQNLGLYAKSFIVILCPFKPNKDQQKSLDKFSKISNIKIIIAQDFEGKKFTDLIR
;
A
#
# COMPACT_ATOMS: atom_id res chain seq x y z
N MET A 1 -5.21 34.99 -3.65
CA MET A 1 -4.36 34.04 -2.92
C MET A 1 -4.16 32.79 -3.77
N SER A 2 -2.94 32.25 -3.85
CA SER A 2 -2.68 30.88 -4.37
C SER A 2 -2.56 29.90 -3.21
N ASN A 3 -2.85 28.62 -3.45
CA ASN A 3 -2.57 27.57 -2.47
C ASN A 3 -1.31 26.81 -2.87
N THR A 4 -0.47 26.48 -1.91
CA THR A 4 0.73 25.68 -2.15
C THR A 4 0.84 24.58 -1.10
N ILE A 5 0.84 23.33 -1.55
CA ILE A 5 1.01 22.16 -0.66
C ILE A 5 2.48 21.78 -0.64
N VAL A 6 3.05 21.67 0.56
CA VAL A 6 4.46 21.36 0.78
C VAL A 6 4.58 19.97 1.37
N LEU A 7 5.22 19.08 0.64
CA LEU A 7 5.34 17.65 0.97
C LEU A 7 6.81 17.27 1.11
N LEU A 8 7.20 16.74 2.26
CA LEU A 8 8.53 16.16 2.44
C LEU A 8 8.55 14.74 1.86
N LEU A 9 9.59 14.37 1.12
CA LEU A 9 9.70 13.04 0.51
C LEU A 9 10.61 12.12 1.33
N SER A 10 10.18 10.88 1.50
CA SER A 10 10.96 9.81 2.15
C SER A 10 10.46 8.42 1.70
N ASP A 11 11.02 7.36 2.27
CA ASP A 11 10.60 5.98 1.98
C ASP A 11 9.14 5.74 2.39
N HIS A 12 8.64 6.46 3.40
CA HIS A 12 7.23 6.49 3.78
C HIS A 12 6.50 7.58 3.00
N ARG A 13 5.54 7.19 2.15
CA ARG A 13 4.87 8.10 1.19
C ARG A 13 3.39 8.31 1.50
N LEU A 14 2.77 7.35 2.19
CA LEU A 14 1.34 7.37 2.51
C LEU A 14 0.89 8.61 3.29
N PRO A 15 1.65 9.16 4.25
CA PRO A 15 1.22 10.37 4.94
C PRO A 15 0.99 11.56 4.00
N ASN A 16 1.74 11.66 2.90
CA ASN A 16 1.52 12.72 1.91
C ASN A 16 0.20 12.53 1.15
N LEU A 17 -0.16 11.30 0.82
CA LEU A 17 -1.43 10.99 0.18
C LEU A 17 -2.60 11.26 1.12
N LYS A 18 -2.48 10.84 2.38
CA LYS A 18 -3.46 11.12 3.43
C LYS A 18 -3.64 12.61 3.65
N PHE A 19 -2.54 13.35 3.73
CA PHE A 19 -2.59 14.80 3.92
C PHE A 19 -3.32 15.49 2.76
N PHE A 20 -3.06 15.07 1.52
CA PHE A 20 -3.77 15.59 0.37
C PHE A 20 -5.29 15.31 0.47
N GLN A 21 -5.68 14.05 0.76
CA GLN A 21 -7.08 13.69 0.96
C GLN A 21 -7.74 14.48 2.11
N PHE A 22 -7.00 14.78 3.18
CA PHE A 22 -7.50 15.61 4.28
C PHE A 22 -7.82 17.02 3.79
N LEU A 23 -6.90 17.68 3.09
CA LEU A 23 -7.09 19.03 2.59
C LEU A 23 -8.25 19.12 1.59
N THR A 24 -8.42 18.12 0.74
CA THR A 24 -9.52 18.08 -0.23
C THR A 24 -10.87 17.81 0.45
N ASN A 25 -10.94 16.83 1.34
CA ASN A 25 -12.18 16.46 2.04
C ASN A 25 -12.68 17.57 2.97
N THR A 26 -11.76 18.32 3.59
CA THR A 26 -12.08 19.49 4.43
C THR A 26 -12.29 20.77 3.63
N LYS A 27 -12.20 20.71 2.29
CA LYS A 27 -12.34 21.85 1.38
C LYS A 27 -11.34 22.99 1.65
N LYS A 28 -10.23 22.70 2.34
CA LYS A 28 -9.11 23.66 2.51
C LYS A 28 -8.44 23.96 1.17
N ILE A 29 -8.49 23.00 0.24
CA ILE A 29 -8.05 23.17 -1.15
C ILE A 29 -9.11 22.66 -2.12
N ASN A 30 -9.05 23.17 -3.36
CA ASN A 30 -9.72 22.58 -4.51
C ASN A 30 -8.64 22.05 -5.48
N PRO A 31 -8.58 20.74 -5.77
CA PRO A 31 -7.61 20.15 -6.71
C PRO A 31 -7.66 20.76 -8.11
N ASP A 32 -8.85 21.15 -8.58
CA ASP A 32 -9.06 21.71 -9.92
C ASP A 32 -8.72 23.22 -9.98
N SER A 33 -8.24 23.80 -8.88
CA SER A 33 -7.96 25.22 -8.74
C SER A 33 -6.46 25.55 -8.86
N ASN A 34 -6.10 26.81 -8.59
CA ASN A 34 -4.74 27.35 -8.60
C ASN A 34 -3.90 26.86 -7.39
N THR A 35 -3.77 25.53 -7.27
CA THR A 35 -2.97 24.84 -6.26
C THR A 35 -1.63 24.41 -6.89
N ASN A 36 -0.53 24.84 -6.27
CA ASN A 36 0.82 24.41 -6.63
C ASN A 36 1.37 23.46 -5.56
N TYR A 37 2.45 22.77 -5.88
CA TYR A 37 3.07 21.78 -5.00
C TYR A 37 4.57 22.00 -4.91
N ILE A 38 5.10 21.88 -3.70
CA ILE A 38 6.54 21.85 -3.45
C ILE A 38 6.84 20.47 -2.86
N LEU A 39 7.50 19.62 -3.65
CA LEU A 39 7.96 18.31 -3.22
C LEU A 39 9.40 18.45 -2.76
N ILE A 40 9.65 18.44 -1.45
CA ILE A 40 10.98 18.60 -0.88
C ILE A 40 11.63 17.23 -0.71
N GLY A 41 12.68 16.97 -1.46
CA GLY A 41 13.38 15.69 -1.48
C GLY A 41 14.88 15.82 -1.27
N THR A 42 15.53 14.69 -1.42
CA THR A 42 16.99 14.50 -1.37
C THR A 42 17.46 13.83 -2.66
N ASP A 43 18.77 13.79 -2.89
CA ASP A 43 19.36 13.05 -4.01
C ASP A 43 18.90 11.59 -4.07
N LYS A 44 18.72 10.93 -2.90
CA LYS A 44 18.18 9.56 -2.83
C LYS A 44 16.77 9.52 -3.42
N THR A 45 15.88 10.40 -2.94
CA THR A 45 14.48 10.40 -3.39
C THR A 45 14.32 10.86 -4.84
N TYR A 46 15.25 11.68 -5.34
CA TYR A 46 15.35 12.07 -6.75
C TYR A 46 15.72 10.88 -7.63
N LYS A 47 16.84 10.20 -7.32
CA LYS A 47 17.31 9.03 -8.06
C LYS A 47 16.28 7.90 -8.10
N LEU A 48 15.51 7.76 -7.02
CA LEU A 48 14.43 6.76 -6.91
C LEU A 48 13.06 7.27 -7.38
N LYS A 49 12.98 8.49 -7.94
CA LYS A 49 11.79 9.08 -8.55
C LYS A 49 10.56 9.19 -7.64
N TYR A 50 10.77 9.42 -6.35
CA TYR A 50 9.65 9.49 -5.38
C TYR A 50 8.71 10.65 -5.68
N HIS A 51 9.24 11.76 -6.18
CA HIS A 51 8.47 12.92 -6.62
C HIS A 51 7.51 12.56 -7.77
N GLU A 52 7.98 11.86 -8.80
CA GLU A 52 7.14 11.39 -9.93
C GLU A 52 6.06 10.42 -9.43
N HIS A 53 6.41 9.47 -8.57
CA HIS A 53 5.46 8.49 -8.03
C HIS A 53 4.36 9.14 -7.18
N VAL A 54 4.73 10.07 -6.29
CA VAL A 54 3.76 10.80 -5.45
C VAL A 54 2.88 11.71 -6.31
N ALA A 55 3.47 12.43 -7.27
CA ALA A 55 2.71 13.26 -8.21
C ALA A 55 1.71 12.43 -9.00
N MET A 56 2.12 11.29 -9.55
CA MET A 56 1.25 10.38 -10.30
C MET A 56 0.12 9.80 -9.42
N ALA A 57 0.42 9.40 -8.19
CA ALA A 57 -0.60 8.89 -7.25
C ALA A 57 -1.64 9.96 -6.90
N LEU A 58 -1.20 11.22 -6.77
CA LEU A 58 -2.05 12.37 -6.48
C LEU A 58 -2.66 13.01 -7.74
N LYS A 59 -2.37 12.48 -8.93
CA LYS A 59 -2.79 13.04 -10.24
C LYS A 59 -2.35 14.49 -10.44
N ILE A 60 -1.19 14.86 -9.95
CA ILE A 60 -0.58 16.19 -10.12
C ILE A 60 0.16 16.21 -11.45
N THR A 61 -0.11 17.21 -12.27
CA THR A 61 0.58 17.43 -13.54
C THR A 61 1.95 18.10 -13.33
N GLU A 62 2.89 17.87 -14.25
CA GLU A 62 4.28 18.35 -14.11
C GLU A 62 4.41 19.88 -14.00
N ASP A 63 3.48 20.64 -14.58
CA ASP A 63 3.44 22.10 -14.49
C ASP A 63 3.01 22.62 -13.11
N LYS A 64 2.45 21.76 -12.26
CA LYS A 64 1.89 22.14 -10.95
C LYS A 64 2.84 21.91 -9.80
N TYR A 65 3.92 21.17 -9.98
CA TYR A 65 4.86 20.89 -8.90
C TYR A 65 6.29 21.28 -9.23
N VAL A 66 7.01 21.68 -8.18
CA VAL A 66 8.46 21.78 -8.20
C VAL A 66 9.05 20.72 -7.29
N HIS A 67 10.12 20.09 -7.73
CA HIS A 67 10.93 19.22 -6.88
C HIS A 67 12.11 20.02 -6.36
N TRP A 68 12.19 20.19 -5.03
CA TRP A 68 13.24 20.95 -4.38
C TRP A 68 14.19 20.02 -3.60
N LEU A 69 15.46 20.00 -3.98
CA LEU A 69 16.46 19.15 -3.34
C LEU A 69 17.12 19.84 -2.14
N VAL A 70 17.22 19.11 -1.03
CA VAL A 70 17.84 19.57 0.21
C VAL A 70 18.83 18.55 0.75
N SER A 71 19.67 18.98 1.70
CA SER A 71 20.62 18.13 2.40
C SER A 71 19.95 17.46 3.61
N PRO A 72 19.62 16.15 3.56
CA PRO A 72 18.74 15.52 4.56
C PRO A 72 19.25 15.61 6.00
N GLU A 73 20.55 15.68 6.21
CA GLU A 73 21.18 15.66 7.54
C GLU A 73 21.77 17.03 7.94
N SER A 74 21.44 18.10 7.21
CA SER A 74 21.92 19.44 7.51
C SER A 74 20.76 20.43 7.60
N TYR A 75 20.42 20.80 8.84
CA TYR A 75 19.43 21.83 9.13
C TYR A 75 19.78 23.15 8.44
N GLU A 76 21.03 23.61 8.58
CA GLU A 76 21.49 24.89 8.05
C GLU A 76 21.40 24.96 6.52
N LYS A 77 21.97 23.97 5.81
CA LYS A 77 21.93 23.92 4.34
C LYS A 77 20.50 23.82 3.82
N THR A 78 19.66 23.03 4.49
CA THR A 78 18.24 22.91 4.14
C THR A 78 17.51 24.25 4.32
N SER A 79 17.71 24.90 5.46
CA SER A 79 17.07 26.18 5.78
C SER A 79 17.50 27.29 4.81
N LEU A 80 18.81 27.37 4.49
CA LEU A 80 19.34 28.35 3.55
C LEU A 80 18.77 28.14 2.13
N SER A 81 18.73 26.88 1.68
CA SER A 81 18.16 26.50 0.39
C SER A 81 16.68 26.89 0.30
N LEU A 82 15.88 26.52 1.29
CA LEU A 82 14.44 26.85 1.33
C LEU A 82 14.20 28.36 1.43
N LYS A 83 15.02 29.10 2.21
CA LYS A 83 14.92 30.57 2.29
C LYS A 83 15.17 31.22 0.93
N GLY A 84 16.17 30.74 0.18
CA GLY A 84 16.48 31.22 -1.16
C GLY A 84 15.38 30.95 -2.19
N TYR A 85 14.62 29.86 -2.01
CA TYR A 85 13.44 29.57 -2.82
C TYR A 85 12.26 30.49 -2.43
N LEU A 86 11.94 30.57 -1.14
CA LEU A 86 10.78 31.34 -0.65
C LEU A 86 10.89 32.83 -0.97
N SER A 87 12.10 33.41 -1.00
CA SER A 87 12.31 34.82 -1.38
C SER A 87 11.88 35.15 -2.81
N GLN A 88 11.72 34.14 -3.67
CA GLN A 88 11.27 34.30 -5.05
C GLN A 88 9.75 34.32 -5.18
N ILE A 89 9.03 33.89 -4.14
CA ILE A 89 7.56 33.85 -4.14
C ILE A 89 7.04 35.26 -3.87
N LYS A 90 6.50 35.91 -4.92
CA LYS A 90 5.93 37.26 -4.84
C LYS A 90 4.42 37.28 -4.59
N ARG A 91 3.72 36.22 -5.00
CA ARG A 91 2.26 36.15 -4.91
C ARG A 91 1.84 35.67 -3.52
N SER A 92 0.89 36.38 -2.92
CA SER A 92 0.21 35.98 -1.68
C SER A 92 -0.26 34.52 -1.77
N THR A 93 0.26 33.69 -0.86
CA THR A 93 0.16 32.23 -0.90
C THR A 93 -0.21 31.67 0.48
N ASN A 94 -1.14 30.72 0.47
CA ASN A 94 -1.44 29.86 1.62
C ASN A 94 -0.61 28.58 1.52
N PHE A 95 0.28 28.35 2.47
CA PHE A 95 1.10 27.16 2.54
C PHE A 95 0.45 26.12 3.45
N PHE A 96 0.36 24.88 2.94
CA PHE A 96 -0.07 23.71 3.71
C PHE A 96 1.11 22.74 3.80
N LEU A 97 1.81 22.73 4.93
CA LEU A 97 3.03 21.97 5.13
C LEU A 97 2.77 20.66 5.88
N ASN A 98 3.11 19.53 5.28
CA ASN A 98 3.14 18.24 5.96
C ASN A 98 4.55 17.89 6.42
N ILE A 99 4.76 17.80 7.73
CA ILE A 99 6.07 17.46 8.31
C ILE A 99 6.18 15.99 8.75
N THR A 100 5.19 15.15 8.41
CA THR A 100 5.16 13.74 8.84
C THR A 100 6.31 12.91 8.25
N THR A 101 6.74 13.27 7.04
CA THR A 101 7.74 12.55 6.24
C THR A 101 9.05 13.33 6.12
N GLY A 102 10.03 12.76 5.44
CA GLY A 102 11.39 13.31 5.41
C GLY A 102 12.20 12.91 6.64
N THR A 103 13.45 13.34 6.71
CA THR A 103 14.24 13.19 7.94
C THR A 103 13.74 14.18 8.99
N LYS A 104 14.06 13.93 10.26
CA LYS A 104 13.74 14.87 11.34
C LYS A 104 14.36 16.25 11.09
N MET A 105 15.58 16.30 10.54
CA MET A 105 16.26 17.55 10.20
C MET A 105 15.56 18.30 9.08
N MET A 106 15.07 17.60 8.05
CA MET A 106 14.25 18.21 6.99
C MET A 106 12.95 18.79 7.54
N ALA A 107 12.25 18.03 8.39
CA ALA A 107 10.99 18.46 9.01
C ALA A 107 11.16 19.74 9.85
N LEU A 108 12.18 19.76 10.72
CA LEU A 108 12.51 20.93 11.55
C LEU A 108 12.90 22.13 10.69
N ALA A 109 13.82 21.95 9.74
CA ALA A 109 14.28 23.03 8.87
C ALA A 109 13.15 23.60 8.01
N ALA A 110 12.28 22.75 7.45
CA ALA A 110 11.13 23.19 6.68
C ALA A 110 10.15 23.98 7.54
N LYS A 111 9.73 23.44 8.69
CA LYS A 111 8.81 24.13 9.61
C LYS A 111 9.35 25.51 9.99
N ASP A 112 10.57 25.55 10.52
CA ASP A 112 11.17 26.80 11.01
C ASP A 112 11.35 27.83 9.90
N THR A 113 11.74 27.40 8.70
CA THR A 113 11.98 28.31 7.57
C THR A 113 10.67 28.89 7.04
N PHE A 114 9.63 28.07 6.88
CA PHE A 114 8.31 28.54 6.44
C PHE A 114 7.66 29.44 7.48
N GLU A 115 7.74 29.10 8.78
CA GLU A 115 7.21 29.93 9.86
C GLU A 115 7.89 31.31 9.89
N LYS A 116 9.23 31.35 9.87
CA LYS A 116 9.98 32.61 9.80
C LYS A 116 9.64 33.42 8.55
N TYR A 117 9.40 32.75 7.42
CA TYR A 117 9.02 33.44 6.19
C TYR A 117 7.66 34.13 6.32
N VAL A 118 6.61 33.42 6.75
CA VAL A 118 5.26 33.99 6.83
C VAL A 118 5.13 35.06 7.91
N VAL A 119 5.88 34.94 9.03
CA VAL A 119 5.95 35.99 10.06
C VAL A 119 6.51 37.30 9.49
N ASN A 120 7.50 37.22 8.60
CA ASN A 120 8.11 38.39 7.97
C ASN A 120 7.39 38.84 6.68
N THR A 121 6.39 38.08 6.21
CA THR A 121 5.66 38.36 4.97
C THR A 121 4.15 38.14 5.18
N PRO A 122 3.43 39.09 5.82
CA PRO A 122 2.04 38.90 6.28
C PRO A 122 1.01 38.64 5.17
N SER A 123 1.38 38.86 3.91
CA SER A 123 0.58 38.47 2.74
C SER A 123 0.55 36.94 2.51
N HIS A 124 1.34 36.17 3.25
CA HIS A 124 1.40 34.71 3.20
C HIS A 124 0.87 34.10 4.50
N SER A 125 0.31 32.91 4.41
CA SER A 125 -0.14 32.14 5.57
C SER A 125 0.48 30.74 5.55
N LEU A 126 0.58 30.13 6.73
CA LEU A 126 1.08 28.78 6.89
C LEU A 126 0.17 28.00 7.83
N GLU A 127 -0.16 26.79 7.42
CA GLU A 127 -0.68 25.75 8.30
C GLU A 127 0.27 24.55 8.23
N THR A 128 0.70 24.06 9.39
CA THR A 128 1.62 22.92 9.48
C THR A 128 0.92 21.73 10.12
N TYR A 129 1.11 20.56 9.54
CA TYR A 129 0.41 19.33 9.91
C TYR A 129 1.34 18.16 10.17
N TYR A 130 0.91 17.29 11.09
CA TYR A 130 1.54 16.03 11.43
C TYR A 130 0.49 14.92 11.55
N ILE A 131 0.76 13.76 10.93
CA ILE A 131 -0.11 12.57 10.96
C ILE A 131 0.65 11.47 11.71
N PRO A 132 0.27 11.12 12.94
CA PRO A 132 0.94 10.06 13.69
C PRO A 132 0.75 8.70 13.00
N ILE A 133 1.73 7.83 13.16
CA ILE A 133 1.71 6.49 12.57
C ILE A 133 0.55 5.69 13.16
N ASN A 134 -0.24 5.03 12.30
CA ASN A 134 -1.44 4.25 12.67
C ASN A 134 -2.51 5.07 13.43
N SER A 135 -2.53 6.39 13.27
CA SER A 135 -3.57 7.24 13.84
C SER A 135 -4.67 7.52 12.82
N GLU A 136 -5.91 7.62 13.31
CA GLU A 136 -7.05 8.19 12.59
C GLU A 136 -7.16 9.70 12.81
N ASN A 137 -6.17 10.33 13.45
CA ASN A 137 -6.15 11.77 13.71
C ASN A 137 -5.04 12.45 12.92
N ILE A 138 -5.30 13.71 12.57
CA ILE A 138 -4.32 14.65 12.06
C ILE A 138 -4.20 15.83 13.01
N HIS A 139 -2.97 16.26 13.28
CA HIS A 139 -2.69 17.40 14.14
C HIS A 139 -2.22 18.56 13.28
N GLN A 140 -2.99 19.65 13.29
CA GLN A 140 -2.46 20.95 12.95
C GLN A 140 -1.59 21.40 14.13
N ILE A 141 -0.33 21.70 13.88
CA ILE A 141 0.64 22.13 14.91
C ILE A 141 1.01 23.60 14.81
N TYR A 142 0.57 24.26 13.73
CA TYR A 142 0.74 25.69 13.50
C TYR A 142 -0.40 26.21 12.60
N PRO A 143 -0.94 27.43 12.82
CA PRO A 143 -0.61 28.37 13.91
C PRO A 143 -1.22 28.00 15.26
N SER A 144 -2.13 27.03 15.29
CA SER A 144 -2.81 26.57 16.50
C SER A 144 -2.76 25.06 16.58
N LEU A 145 -2.74 24.55 17.81
CA LEU A 145 -2.79 23.12 18.10
C LEU A 145 -4.24 22.63 17.97
N ILE A 146 -4.55 21.99 16.85
CA ILE A 146 -5.88 21.45 16.57
C ILE A 146 -5.74 19.98 16.18
N GLU A 147 -6.43 19.12 16.90
CA GLU A 147 -6.58 17.71 16.55
C GLU A 147 -7.90 17.49 15.85
N GLN A 148 -7.88 16.77 14.73
CA GLN A 148 -9.06 16.45 13.93
C GLN A 148 -9.06 14.97 13.61
N GLU A 149 -10.20 14.31 13.80
CA GLU A 149 -10.40 12.95 13.29
C GLU A 149 -10.43 13.02 11.75
N PHE A 150 -9.65 12.16 11.13
CA PHE A 150 -9.51 12.04 9.69
C PHE A 150 -9.26 10.58 9.27
N LYS A 151 -10.29 9.99 8.66
CA LYS A 151 -10.22 8.67 8.04
C LYS A 151 -9.88 8.78 6.56
N ALA A 152 -8.60 8.59 6.25
CA ALA A 152 -8.16 8.42 4.87
C ALA A 152 -8.57 7.04 4.34
N SER A 153 -9.04 7.00 3.09
CA SER A 153 -9.28 5.75 2.36
C SER A 153 -8.38 5.76 1.13
N LEU A 154 -7.22 5.12 1.24
CA LEU A 154 -6.29 4.97 0.12
C LEU A 154 -6.71 3.76 -0.70
N SER A 155 -6.88 3.98 -2.01
CA SER A 155 -7.04 2.89 -2.97
C SER A 155 -5.73 2.13 -3.15
N LEU A 156 -5.85 0.89 -3.58
CA LEU A 156 -4.74 0.04 -3.98
C LEU A 156 -3.88 0.71 -5.04
N LYS A 157 -4.52 1.35 -6.03
CA LYS A 157 -3.83 2.05 -7.11
C LYS A 157 -3.03 3.24 -6.59
N GLU A 158 -3.58 4.07 -5.71
CA GLU A 158 -2.85 5.20 -5.12
C GLU A 158 -1.62 4.72 -4.34
N TYR A 159 -1.78 3.68 -3.52
CA TYR A 159 -0.69 3.09 -2.77
C TYR A 159 0.40 2.56 -3.70
N THR A 160 0.08 1.64 -4.62
CA THR A 160 1.10 1.02 -5.47
C THR A 160 1.80 2.05 -6.34
N THR A 161 1.02 3.01 -6.88
CA THR A 161 1.58 4.11 -7.70
C THR A 161 2.53 4.97 -6.89
N SER A 162 2.16 5.34 -5.66
CA SER A 162 3.06 6.10 -4.78
C SER A 162 4.35 5.34 -4.50
N TYR A 163 4.32 4.01 -4.50
CA TYR A 163 5.47 3.15 -4.31
C TYR A 163 6.31 2.90 -5.58
N GLY A 164 5.84 3.32 -6.75
CA GLY A 164 6.56 3.17 -8.03
C GLY A 164 6.08 1.98 -8.86
N PHE A 165 4.89 1.45 -8.57
CA PHE A 165 4.32 0.30 -9.25
C PHE A 165 2.98 0.62 -9.89
N LYS A 166 2.80 0.16 -11.13
CA LYS A 166 1.51 0.13 -11.80
C LYS A 166 0.91 -1.25 -11.66
N ILE A 167 -0.37 -1.29 -11.29
CA ILE A 167 -1.17 -2.50 -11.30
C ILE A 167 -2.13 -2.48 -12.50
N ASN A 168 -2.32 -3.63 -13.13
CA ASN A 168 -3.41 -3.88 -14.06
C ASN A 168 -4.19 -5.09 -13.53
N GLU A 169 -5.49 -4.93 -13.39
CA GLU A 169 -6.36 -6.06 -13.09
C GLU A 169 -6.47 -6.93 -14.34
N ASN A 170 -6.03 -8.19 -14.26
CA ASN A 170 -6.44 -9.18 -15.25
C ASN A 170 -7.86 -9.58 -14.89
N ARG A 171 -8.82 -8.90 -15.51
CA ARG A 171 -10.21 -9.30 -15.39
C ARG A 171 -10.36 -10.66 -16.03
N SER A 172 -10.52 -11.68 -15.19
CA SER A 172 -11.05 -12.96 -15.64
C SER A 172 -12.39 -12.67 -16.33
N PRO A 173 -12.72 -13.32 -17.46
CA PRO A 173 -13.99 -13.10 -18.15
C PRO A 173 -15.21 -13.39 -17.27
N ARG A 174 -15.01 -14.10 -16.15
CA ARG A 174 -16.01 -14.34 -15.12
C ARG A 174 -15.50 -13.90 -13.75
N HIS A 175 -16.39 -13.31 -12.95
CA HIS A 175 -16.18 -13.11 -11.52
C HIS A 175 -17.34 -13.73 -10.74
N LEU A 176 -17.05 -14.45 -9.65
CA LEU A 176 -18.09 -14.88 -8.73
C LEU A 176 -18.68 -13.68 -7.99
N SER A 177 -19.98 -13.71 -7.74
CA SER A 177 -20.62 -12.94 -6.68
C SER A 177 -20.26 -13.49 -5.30
N LEU A 178 -20.50 -12.70 -4.25
CA LEU A 178 -20.33 -13.15 -2.86
C LEU A 178 -21.23 -14.37 -2.54
N ALA A 179 -22.43 -14.43 -3.12
CA ALA A 179 -23.35 -15.55 -2.93
C ALA A 179 -22.79 -16.84 -3.53
N GLU A 180 -22.37 -16.80 -4.80
CA GLU A 180 -21.72 -17.94 -5.47
C GLU A 180 -20.46 -18.39 -4.71
N ALA A 181 -19.61 -17.45 -4.29
CA ALA A 181 -18.40 -17.78 -3.53
C ALA A 181 -18.71 -18.51 -2.21
N ASN A 182 -19.81 -18.13 -1.53
CA ASN A 182 -20.25 -18.82 -0.32
C ASN A 182 -20.84 -20.21 -0.60
N GLU A 183 -21.53 -20.39 -1.73
CA GLU A 183 -22.02 -21.70 -2.17
C GLU A 183 -20.87 -22.66 -2.48
N TYR A 184 -19.89 -22.22 -3.28
CA TYR A 184 -18.70 -23.02 -3.57
C TYR A 184 -17.88 -23.31 -2.31
N TRP A 185 -17.77 -22.35 -1.40
CA TRP A 185 -17.13 -22.59 -0.09
C TRP A 185 -17.84 -23.70 0.69
N LYS A 186 -19.17 -23.73 0.68
CA LYS A 186 -19.95 -24.80 1.31
C LYS A 186 -19.65 -26.15 0.65
N LEU A 187 -19.68 -26.22 -0.67
CA LEU A 187 -19.36 -27.45 -1.42
C LEU A 187 -17.95 -27.97 -1.12
N ILE A 188 -16.95 -27.08 -1.07
CA ILE A 188 -15.56 -27.44 -0.74
C ILE A 188 -15.47 -28.04 0.66
N LYS A 189 -16.15 -27.45 1.65
CA LYS A 189 -16.17 -27.99 3.02
C LYS A 189 -16.84 -29.35 3.07
N ASP A 190 -18.00 -29.48 2.42
CA ASP A 190 -18.77 -30.74 2.38
C ASP A 190 -17.96 -31.84 1.68
N ASN A 191 -17.06 -31.47 0.75
CA ASN A 191 -16.10 -32.36 0.10
C ASN A 191 -14.73 -32.40 0.80
N ASN A 192 -14.71 -32.25 2.13
CA ASN A 192 -13.52 -32.31 2.98
C ASN A 192 -12.35 -31.44 2.47
N TYR A 193 -12.63 -30.18 2.14
CA TYR A 193 -11.62 -29.23 1.66
C TYR A 193 -10.94 -29.65 0.35
N SER A 194 -11.70 -30.31 -0.53
CA SER A 194 -11.24 -30.69 -1.86
C SER A 194 -12.09 -30.08 -2.97
N SER A 195 -11.44 -29.45 -3.96
CA SER A 195 -12.08 -28.94 -5.17
C SER A 195 -12.15 -29.99 -6.29
N SER A 196 -11.51 -31.16 -6.10
CA SER A 196 -11.29 -32.15 -7.17
C SER A 196 -12.53 -32.63 -7.91
N ASN A 197 -13.66 -32.74 -7.22
CA ASN A 197 -14.94 -33.18 -7.78
C ASN A 197 -15.96 -32.05 -7.92
N ILE A 198 -15.52 -30.79 -7.78
CA ILE A 198 -16.39 -29.62 -7.86
C ILE A 198 -16.23 -29.01 -9.24
N ALA A 199 -17.35 -28.89 -9.97
CA ALA A 199 -17.37 -28.24 -11.27
C ALA A 199 -16.97 -26.77 -11.11
N SER A 200 -15.75 -26.44 -11.56
CA SER A 200 -15.25 -25.07 -11.56
C SER A 200 -15.86 -24.29 -12.72
N PRO A 201 -16.37 -23.07 -12.50
CA PRO A 201 -16.79 -22.19 -13.58
C PRO A 201 -15.59 -21.49 -14.25
N PHE A 202 -14.36 -21.79 -13.81
CA PHE A 202 -13.11 -21.21 -14.28
C PHE A 202 -12.25 -22.21 -15.05
N PRO A 203 -11.46 -21.76 -16.05
CA PRO A 203 -10.60 -22.65 -16.84
C PRO A 203 -9.49 -23.33 -16.04
N LYS A 204 -8.93 -22.65 -15.03
CA LYS A 204 -7.90 -23.22 -14.15
C LYS A 204 -8.55 -23.62 -12.82
N ALA A 205 -8.18 -24.79 -12.31
CA ALA A 205 -8.72 -25.30 -11.04
C ALA A 205 -8.41 -24.37 -9.84
N GLY A 206 -7.25 -23.70 -9.85
CA GLY A 206 -6.84 -22.78 -8.78
C GLY A 206 -7.68 -21.49 -8.69
N ASP A 207 -8.24 -21.01 -9.81
CA ASP A 207 -8.97 -19.74 -9.87
C ASP A 207 -10.21 -19.77 -8.95
N LEU A 208 -10.89 -20.92 -8.85
CA LEU A 208 -12.04 -21.05 -7.95
C LEU A 208 -11.64 -20.75 -6.49
N TRP A 209 -10.49 -21.26 -6.06
CA TRP A 209 -9.99 -21.04 -4.71
C TRP A 209 -9.63 -19.57 -4.48
N GLU A 210 -8.97 -18.93 -5.46
CA GLU A 210 -8.65 -17.49 -5.41
C GLU A 210 -9.91 -16.64 -5.25
N HIS A 211 -10.95 -16.89 -6.05
CA HIS A 211 -12.22 -16.17 -5.94
C HIS A 211 -12.89 -16.34 -4.57
N ILE A 212 -12.88 -17.54 -4.01
CA ILE A 212 -13.44 -17.80 -2.67
C ILE A 212 -12.66 -17.03 -1.60
N VAL A 213 -11.33 -17.11 -1.64
CA VAL A 213 -10.46 -16.40 -0.69
C VAL A 213 -10.65 -14.89 -0.81
N PHE A 214 -10.69 -14.34 -2.03
CA PHE A 214 -10.96 -12.92 -2.28
C PHE A 214 -12.23 -12.44 -1.58
N HIS A 215 -13.35 -13.15 -1.79
CA HIS A 215 -14.63 -12.78 -1.17
C HIS A 215 -14.64 -12.94 0.34
N LYS A 216 -13.98 -13.98 0.87
CA LYS A 216 -13.81 -14.15 2.32
C LYS A 216 -13.00 -13.01 2.93
N ILE A 217 -11.96 -12.53 2.25
CA ILE A 217 -11.15 -11.39 2.72
C ILE A 217 -11.97 -10.10 2.64
N ALA A 218 -12.54 -9.79 1.48
CA ALA A 218 -13.28 -8.55 1.24
C ALA A 218 -14.42 -8.37 2.25
N SER A 219 -15.25 -9.41 2.43
CA SER A 219 -16.40 -9.36 3.36
C SER A 219 -15.99 -9.32 4.83
N ASN A 220 -15.05 -10.18 5.26
CA ASN A 220 -14.63 -10.22 6.68
C ASN A 220 -13.87 -8.97 7.13
N LEU A 221 -13.17 -8.30 6.21
CA LEU A 221 -12.40 -7.10 6.50
C LEU A 221 -13.14 -5.81 6.19
N ASN A 222 -14.34 -5.89 5.60
CA ASN A 222 -15.14 -4.78 5.10
C ASN A 222 -14.34 -3.85 4.18
N LEU A 223 -13.66 -4.44 3.19
CA LEU A 223 -12.84 -3.69 2.23
C LEU A 223 -13.71 -3.13 1.11
N SER A 224 -13.41 -1.90 0.68
CA SER A 224 -13.98 -1.36 -0.55
C SER A 224 -13.37 -2.02 -1.77
N GLU A 225 -14.08 -1.98 -2.91
CA GLU A 225 -13.59 -2.52 -4.18
C GLU A 225 -12.26 -1.88 -4.62
N SER A 226 -12.02 -0.62 -4.27
CA SER A 226 -10.76 0.06 -4.56
C SER A 226 -9.59 -0.39 -3.70
N ALA A 227 -9.83 -1.13 -2.61
CA ALA A 227 -8.83 -1.51 -1.62
C ALA A 227 -8.35 -2.96 -1.76
N ILE A 228 -8.99 -3.78 -2.60
CA ILE A 228 -8.63 -5.18 -2.85
C ILE A 228 -8.73 -5.47 -4.34
N ALA A 229 -7.81 -6.30 -4.86
CA ALA A 229 -7.86 -6.77 -6.23
C ALA A 229 -7.49 -8.25 -6.31
N LEU A 230 -8.01 -8.90 -7.34
CA LEU A 230 -7.81 -10.30 -7.69
C LEU A 230 -7.07 -10.37 -9.03
N ASN A 231 -6.13 -11.30 -9.15
CA ASN A 231 -5.38 -11.64 -10.35
C ASN A 231 -4.78 -10.40 -11.01
N ILE A 232 -3.88 -9.74 -10.27
CA ILE A 232 -3.26 -8.51 -10.75
C ILE A 232 -1.89 -8.75 -11.36
N ASP A 233 -1.60 -7.96 -12.38
CA ASP A 233 -0.24 -7.78 -12.86
C ASP A 233 0.35 -6.54 -12.22
N ILE A 234 1.48 -6.70 -11.53
CA ILE A 234 2.25 -5.58 -10.99
C ILE A 234 3.54 -5.40 -11.79
N LYS A 235 3.85 -4.15 -12.13
CA LYS A 235 5.09 -3.78 -12.83
C LYS A 235 5.65 -2.43 -12.34
N PRO A 236 6.98 -2.25 -12.32
CA PRO A 236 7.57 -0.94 -12.06
C PRO A 236 7.10 0.12 -13.07
N ILE A 237 6.87 1.35 -12.61
CA ILE A 237 6.50 2.48 -13.49
C ILE A 237 7.68 2.86 -14.39
N HIS A 238 8.89 2.82 -13.85
CA HIS A 238 10.13 3.05 -14.58
C HIS A 238 10.93 1.75 -14.61
N SER A 239 10.89 1.02 -15.72
CA SER A 239 11.72 -0.18 -15.87
C SER A 239 13.19 0.23 -15.94
N ARG A 240 14.06 -0.50 -15.22
CA ARG A 240 15.50 -0.24 -15.20
C ARG A 240 16.20 -0.68 -16.50
N ILE A 241 15.54 -1.53 -17.29
CA ILE A 241 16.04 -2.11 -18.53
C ILE A 241 14.90 -2.08 -19.55
N LYS A 242 15.18 -1.60 -20.76
CA LYS A 242 14.27 -1.74 -21.91
C LYS A 242 14.26 -3.22 -22.33
N GLY A 243 13.11 -3.88 -22.27
CA GLY A 243 12.92 -5.24 -22.79
C GLY A 243 12.80 -6.37 -21.75
N THR A 244 12.98 -6.09 -20.45
CA THR A 244 12.63 -7.04 -19.38
C THR A 244 11.36 -6.55 -18.68
N GLU A 245 10.20 -7.08 -19.08
CA GLU A 245 8.99 -6.89 -18.28
C GLU A 245 9.12 -7.78 -17.04
N ASP A 246 9.65 -7.23 -15.95
CA ASP A 246 9.55 -7.82 -14.60
C ASP A 246 8.08 -7.73 -14.15
N LYS A 247 7.25 -8.50 -14.83
CA LYS A 247 5.81 -8.61 -14.63
C LYS A 247 5.59 -9.73 -13.63
N HIS A 248 5.02 -9.39 -12.48
CA HIS A 248 4.63 -10.37 -11.48
C HIS A 248 3.10 -10.46 -11.44
N GLU A 249 2.59 -11.67 -11.56
CA GLU A 249 1.19 -12.00 -11.29
C GLU A 249 1.05 -12.22 -9.77
N LEU A 250 0.05 -11.58 -9.16
CA LEU A 250 -0.31 -11.78 -7.76
C LEU A 250 -1.79 -12.17 -7.68
N ASP A 251 -2.07 -13.24 -6.93
CA ASP A 251 -3.41 -13.80 -6.84
C ASP A 251 -4.36 -12.81 -6.15
N ILE A 252 -4.10 -12.39 -4.91
CA ILE A 252 -4.92 -11.36 -4.25
C ILE A 252 -4.01 -10.35 -3.55
N ILE A 253 -4.34 -9.08 -3.69
CA ILE A 253 -3.66 -7.99 -3.01
C ILE A 253 -4.69 -7.06 -2.38
N PHE A 254 -4.40 -6.53 -1.20
CA PHE A 254 -5.26 -5.53 -0.58
C PHE A 254 -4.51 -4.60 0.37
N ILE A 255 -5.17 -3.51 0.73
CA ILE A 255 -4.66 -2.58 1.74
C ILE A 255 -5.60 -2.55 2.92
N LYS A 256 -5.02 -2.59 4.11
CA LYS A 256 -5.73 -2.36 5.36
C LYS A 256 -4.82 -1.62 6.33
N ASN A 257 -5.32 -0.55 6.93
CA ASN A 257 -4.58 0.26 7.91
C ASN A 257 -3.19 0.67 7.38
N ASP A 258 -3.14 1.23 6.16
CA ASP A 258 -1.92 1.67 5.48
C ASP A 258 -0.86 0.60 5.22
N ARG A 259 -1.26 -0.67 5.29
CA ARG A 259 -0.37 -1.80 5.03
C ARG A 259 -0.87 -2.57 3.84
N LEU A 260 0.06 -2.93 2.97
CA LEU A 260 -0.19 -3.83 1.85
C LEU A 260 -0.17 -5.28 2.34
N TYR A 261 -1.10 -6.06 1.83
CA TYR A 261 -1.22 -7.49 2.06
C TYR A 261 -1.20 -8.19 0.71
N ILE A 262 -0.38 -9.23 0.61
CA ILE A 262 -0.26 -10.07 -0.60
C ILE A 262 -0.65 -11.49 -0.18
N ILE A 263 -1.55 -12.09 -0.94
CA ILE A 263 -2.06 -13.43 -0.70
C ILE A 263 -1.80 -14.25 -1.95
N GLU A 264 -1.05 -15.33 -1.78
CA GLU A 264 -0.84 -16.36 -2.77
C GLU A 264 -1.77 -17.54 -2.45
N CYS A 265 -2.64 -17.92 -3.37
CA CYS A 265 -3.56 -19.04 -3.22
C CYS A 265 -2.96 -20.30 -3.84
N LYS A 266 -3.06 -21.43 -3.14
CA LYS A 266 -2.57 -22.72 -3.64
C LYS A 266 -3.58 -23.81 -3.38
N ASP A 267 -4.12 -24.33 -4.49
CA ASP A 267 -4.95 -25.54 -4.46
C ASP A 267 -4.06 -26.79 -4.53
N LEU A 268 -4.00 -27.51 -3.41
CA LEU A 268 -3.28 -28.76 -3.24
C LEU A 268 -4.22 -29.95 -3.06
N SER A 269 -5.52 -29.77 -3.34
CA SER A 269 -6.50 -30.83 -3.16
C SER A 269 -6.44 -31.92 -4.23
N HIS A 270 -5.82 -31.63 -5.39
CA HIS A 270 -5.59 -32.58 -6.47
C HIS A 270 -4.28 -33.37 -6.32
N GLN A 271 -3.50 -33.12 -5.28
CA GLN A 271 -2.19 -33.77 -5.16
C GLN A 271 -2.31 -35.22 -4.72
N GLU A 272 -1.98 -36.08 -5.68
CA GLU A 272 -1.86 -37.54 -5.64
C GLU A 272 -3.12 -38.26 -5.15
N GLN A 273 -3.70 -39.07 -6.02
CA GLN A 273 -4.80 -40.01 -5.72
C GLN A 273 -4.48 -40.99 -4.57
N ASN A 274 -3.26 -40.92 -4.01
CA ASN A 274 -2.75 -41.70 -2.87
C ASN A 274 -2.15 -40.85 -1.72
N ALA A 275 -2.24 -39.50 -1.76
CA ALA A 275 -1.72 -38.68 -0.67
C ALA A 275 -2.60 -38.85 0.58
N SER A 276 -1.99 -39.21 1.70
CA SER A 276 -2.63 -39.32 3.02
C SER A 276 -2.11 -38.27 4.02
N LYS A 277 -1.28 -37.32 3.55
CA LYS A 277 -0.51 -36.42 4.40
C LYS A 277 -0.41 -35.03 3.81
N PHE A 278 -0.24 -34.05 4.68
CA PHE A 278 -0.01 -32.66 4.30
C PHE A 278 1.31 -32.50 3.51
N PRO A 279 1.31 -31.85 2.33
CA PRO A 279 2.45 -31.77 1.43
C PRO A 279 3.46 -30.67 1.83
N SER A 280 4.06 -30.78 3.03
CA SER A 280 4.96 -29.74 3.59
C SER A 280 6.12 -29.34 2.69
N LYS A 281 6.67 -30.27 1.88
CA LYS A 281 7.77 -29.95 0.96
C LYS A 281 7.33 -28.92 -0.08
N LYS A 282 6.21 -29.16 -0.75
CA LYS A 282 5.68 -28.27 -1.78
C LYS A 282 5.27 -26.91 -1.22
N VAL A 283 4.71 -26.90 -0.01
CA VAL A 283 4.40 -25.65 0.71
C VAL A 283 5.66 -24.82 0.94
N ARG A 284 6.78 -25.44 1.32
CA ARG A 284 8.06 -24.73 1.45
C ARG A 284 8.54 -24.16 0.12
N ASP A 285 8.38 -24.88 -0.99
CA ASP A 285 8.76 -24.38 -2.32
C ASP A 285 7.96 -23.12 -2.68
N TYR A 286 6.68 -23.05 -2.32
CA TYR A 286 5.88 -21.83 -2.47
C TYR A 286 6.39 -20.69 -1.59
N ILE A 287 6.76 -20.94 -0.34
CA ILE A 287 7.36 -19.92 0.53
C ILE A 287 8.62 -19.34 -0.11
N TYR A 288 9.50 -20.18 -0.66
CA TYR A 288 10.71 -19.70 -1.35
C TYR A 288 10.39 -18.83 -2.56
N LYS A 289 9.45 -19.26 -3.41
CA LYS A 289 9.02 -18.50 -4.59
C LYS A 289 8.36 -17.16 -4.22
N SER A 290 7.45 -17.17 -3.25
CA SER A 290 6.78 -15.95 -2.79
C SER A 290 7.78 -14.99 -2.12
N ASN A 291 8.77 -15.51 -1.38
CA ASN A 291 9.80 -14.67 -0.77
C ASN A 291 10.68 -13.98 -1.83
N SER A 292 11.04 -14.66 -2.93
CA SER A 292 11.82 -14.02 -4.00
C SER A 292 11.02 -12.93 -4.72
N ILE A 293 9.70 -13.11 -4.89
CA ILE A 293 8.83 -12.07 -5.47
C ILE A 293 8.70 -10.87 -4.52
N ASN A 294 8.54 -11.13 -3.22
CA ASN A 294 8.43 -10.08 -2.20
C ASN A 294 9.68 -9.21 -2.09
N GLN A 295 10.87 -9.79 -2.24
CA GLN A 295 12.14 -9.05 -2.22
C GLN A 295 12.24 -8.01 -3.35
N ASN A 296 11.59 -8.27 -4.49
CA ASN A 296 11.59 -7.37 -5.64
C ASN A 296 10.56 -6.25 -5.54
N LEU A 297 9.51 -6.43 -4.73
CA LEU A 297 8.43 -5.46 -4.60
C LEU A 297 8.75 -4.33 -3.61
N GLY A 298 9.83 -4.40 -2.82
CA GLY A 298 10.34 -3.28 -2.01
C GLY A 298 9.34 -2.73 -0.98
N LEU A 299 8.30 -3.48 -0.66
CA LEU A 299 7.18 -3.08 0.17
C LEU A 299 7.27 -3.76 1.53
N TYR A 300 6.92 -3.05 2.59
CA TYR A 300 6.62 -3.60 3.92
C TYR A 300 5.33 -4.44 3.92
N ALA A 301 5.09 -5.22 2.85
CA ALA A 301 3.90 -5.99 2.64
C ALA A 301 3.87 -7.20 3.58
N LYS A 302 2.70 -7.48 4.16
CA LYS A 302 2.47 -8.74 4.85
C LYS A 302 2.03 -9.78 3.82
N SER A 303 2.79 -10.86 3.72
CA SER A 303 2.54 -11.88 2.72
C SER A 303 1.98 -13.16 3.35
N PHE A 304 1.05 -13.79 2.65
CA PHE A 304 0.38 -14.99 3.09
C PHE A 304 0.34 -16.01 1.96
N ILE A 305 0.44 -17.29 2.31
CA ILE A 305 0.11 -18.40 1.42
C ILE A 305 -1.14 -19.07 1.99
N VAL A 306 -2.20 -19.10 1.20
CA VAL A 306 -3.52 -19.61 1.57
C VAL A 306 -3.79 -20.90 0.81
N ILE A 307 -3.86 -22.01 1.54
CA ILE A 307 -3.80 -23.37 0.97
C ILE A 307 -5.15 -24.06 1.09
N LEU A 308 -5.66 -24.56 -0.03
CA LEU A 308 -6.74 -25.54 -0.05
C LEU A 308 -6.14 -26.95 -0.04
N CYS A 309 -6.37 -27.70 1.03
CA CYS A 309 -5.88 -29.07 1.18
C CYS A 309 -6.79 -29.84 2.14
N PRO A 310 -7.13 -31.12 1.86
CA PRO A 310 -7.94 -31.95 2.76
C PRO A 310 -7.22 -32.33 4.06
N PHE A 311 -5.89 -32.21 4.12
CA PHE A 311 -5.09 -32.62 5.27
C PHE A 311 -4.61 -31.44 6.10
N LYS A 312 -4.48 -31.63 7.41
CA LYS A 312 -3.79 -30.68 8.31
C LYS A 312 -2.34 -31.12 8.54
N PRO A 313 -1.40 -30.18 8.72
CA PRO A 313 -0.05 -30.52 9.15
C PRO A 313 -0.09 -31.15 10.55
N ASN A 314 0.72 -32.20 10.77
CA ASN A 314 0.95 -32.70 12.12
C ASN A 314 1.83 -31.73 12.94
N LYS A 315 2.04 -32.01 14.23
CA LYS A 315 2.78 -31.11 15.14
C LYS A 315 4.19 -30.77 14.66
N ASP A 316 4.92 -31.72 14.09
CA ASP A 316 6.30 -31.51 13.65
C ASP A 316 6.35 -30.75 12.31
N GLN A 317 5.42 -31.06 11.41
CA GLN A 317 5.21 -30.30 10.18
C GLN A 317 4.85 -28.85 10.51
N GLN A 318 3.91 -28.60 11.43
CA GLN A 318 3.53 -27.26 11.85
C GLN A 318 4.72 -26.49 12.42
N LYS A 319 5.49 -27.08 13.34
CA LYS A 319 6.71 -26.46 13.89
C LYS A 319 7.72 -26.09 12.81
N SER A 320 7.90 -26.96 11.82
CA SER A 320 8.80 -26.70 10.69
C SER A 320 8.29 -25.51 9.87
N LEU A 321 7.01 -25.53 9.49
CA LEU A 321 6.37 -24.47 8.72
C LEU A 321 6.42 -23.12 9.46
N ASP A 322 6.10 -23.09 10.76
CA ASP A 322 6.17 -21.88 11.59
C ASP A 322 7.59 -21.28 11.60
N LYS A 323 8.62 -22.13 11.67
CA LYS A 323 10.02 -21.69 11.59
C LYS A 323 10.33 -21.05 10.24
N PHE A 324 9.91 -21.66 9.13
CA PHE A 324 10.10 -21.12 7.79
C PHE A 324 9.30 -19.82 7.56
N SER A 325 8.06 -19.77 8.04
CA SER A 325 7.21 -18.58 7.99
C SER A 325 7.83 -17.39 8.70
N LYS A 326 8.46 -17.61 9.86
CA LYS A 326 9.19 -16.55 10.60
C LYS A 326 10.39 -16.03 9.82
N ILE A 327 11.19 -16.91 9.21
CA ILE A 327 12.40 -16.53 8.47
C ILE A 327 12.05 -15.76 7.19
N SER A 328 10.98 -16.18 6.50
CA SER A 328 10.55 -15.59 5.23
C SER A 328 9.58 -14.42 5.38
N ASN A 329 9.10 -14.13 6.60
CA ASN A 329 8.02 -13.18 6.86
C ASN A 329 6.75 -13.47 6.03
N ILE A 330 6.45 -14.76 5.79
CA ILE A 330 5.27 -15.23 5.06
C ILE A 330 4.45 -16.14 5.98
N LYS A 331 3.21 -15.75 6.26
CA LYS A 331 2.29 -16.58 7.08
C LYS A 331 1.59 -17.61 6.21
N ILE A 332 1.31 -18.78 6.76
CA ILE A 332 0.55 -19.83 6.08
C ILE A 332 -0.80 -19.95 6.74
N ILE A 333 -1.85 -20.04 5.93
CA ILE A 333 -3.22 -20.26 6.36
C ILE A 333 -3.74 -21.46 5.56
N ILE A 334 -4.29 -22.46 6.24
CA ILE A 334 -4.99 -23.57 5.57
C ILE A 334 -6.49 -23.29 5.54
N ALA A 335 -7.20 -23.82 4.56
CA ALA A 335 -8.63 -23.59 4.36
C ALA A 335 -9.45 -23.86 5.64
N GLN A 336 -9.07 -24.89 6.41
CA GLN A 336 -9.72 -25.24 7.67
C GLN A 336 -9.60 -24.14 8.75
N ASP A 337 -8.60 -23.25 8.67
CA ASP A 337 -8.43 -22.16 9.65
C ASP A 337 -9.50 -21.07 9.51
N PHE A 338 -10.23 -21.03 8.39
CA PHE A 338 -11.37 -20.14 8.20
C PHE A 338 -12.61 -20.60 8.99
N GLU A 339 -12.61 -21.80 9.57
CA GLU A 339 -13.69 -22.25 10.44
C GLU A 339 -13.66 -21.54 11.79
N GLY A 340 -14.75 -20.86 12.13
CA GLY A 340 -14.94 -20.23 13.45
C GLY A 340 -14.04 -19.03 13.74
N LYS A 341 -13.12 -18.67 12.83
CA LYS A 341 -12.25 -17.50 12.96
C LYS A 341 -12.57 -16.49 11.87
N LYS A 342 -12.58 -15.21 12.24
CA LYS A 342 -12.60 -14.14 11.23
C LYS A 342 -11.21 -14.06 10.61
N PHE A 343 -11.14 -13.73 9.32
CA PHE A 343 -9.85 -13.53 8.66
C PHE A 343 -8.99 -12.46 9.38
N THR A 344 -9.63 -11.48 10.04
CA THR A 344 -8.95 -10.52 10.93
C THR A 344 -8.06 -11.17 11.97
N ASP A 345 -8.49 -12.31 12.53
CA ASP A 345 -7.78 -13.01 13.59
C ASP A 345 -6.58 -13.79 13.03
N LEU A 346 -6.66 -14.20 11.76
CA LEU A 346 -5.62 -14.92 11.05
C LEU A 346 -4.47 -14.01 10.58
N ILE A 347 -4.75 -12.73 10.33
CA ILE A 347 -3.77 -11.77 9.78
C ILE A 347 -3.12 -10.83 10.80
N ARG A 348 -3.57 -10.84 12.07
CA ARG A 348 -2.87 -10.21 13.19
C ARG A 348 -1.49 -10.85 13.32
#